data_AF-A0A811P965-F1
#
_entry.id   AF-A0A811P965-F1
#
_cell.length_a   1.000
_cell.length_b   1.000
_cell.length_c   1.000
_cell.angle_alpha   90.00
_cell.angle_beta   90.00
_cell.angle_gamma   90.00
#
_symmetry.space_group_name_H-M   'P 1'
#
loop_
_entity.id
_entity.type
_entity.pdbx_description
1 polymer ?
#
loop_
_entity_poly.entity_id
_entity_poly.type
_entity_poly.pdbx_seq_one_letter_code
_entity_poly.pdbx_strand_id
1 'polypeptide(L)'
;MADGPCPVLQYADDTIILVRAETGDVARLKQLLDMFSSATGLKINYDKSTIIPMHLPEGAIENFLGVLNCNVGSFPQTYLGLPLSNVKLPLSTFAPLIAKVDRLEVL
;
A
#
# COMPACT_ATOMS: atom_id res chain seq x y z
N MET A 1 -21.79 0.53 -11.45
CA MET A 1 -20.84 -0.26 -10.64
C MET A 1 -20.62 0.52 -9.37
N ALA A 2 -20.90 -0.09 -8.21
CA ALA A 2 -21.22 0.62 -6.97
C ALA A 2 -20.05 1.48 -6.45
N ASP A 3 -20.39 2.70 -6.01
CA ASP A 3 -19.56 3.67 -5.29
C ASP A 3 -19.26 3.12 -3.88
N GLY A 4 -18.48 2.04 -3.82
CA GLY A 4 -18.11 1.36 -2.58
C GLY A 4 -17.01 2.10 -1.82
N PRO A 5 -16.95 1.99 -0.49
CA PRO A 5 -15.90 2.61 0.29
C PRO A 5 -14.53 2.09 -0.15
N CYS A 6 -13.56 3.00 -0.28
CA CYS A 6 -12.14 2.68 -0.49
C CYS A 6 -11.66 1.81 0.68
N PRO A 7 -11.33 0.51 0.48
CA PRO A 7 -10.87 -0.33 1.57
C PRO A 7 -9.53 0.18 2.12
N VAL A 8 -9.45 0.28 3.44
CA VAL A 8 -8.26 0.74 4.15
C VAL A 8 -7.87 -0.32 5.18
N LEU A 9 -6.58 -0.64 5.22
CA LEU A 9 -5.97 -1.46 6.27
C LEU A 9 -4.91 -0.62 6.98
N GLN A 10 -5.04 -0.45 8.30
CA GLN A 10 -4.15 0.41 9.08
C GLN A 10 -3.64 -0.31 10.32
N TYR A 11 -2.36 -0.12 10.61
CA TYR A 11 -1.74 -0.47 11.86
C TYR A 11 -0.69 0.58 12.23
N ALA A 12 -0.89 1.30 13.34
CA ALA A 12 -0.05 2.45 13.71
C ALA A 12 0.15 3.42 12.53
N ASP A 13 1.38 3.60 12.06
CA ASP A 13 1.76 4.43 10.91
C ASP A 13 1.77 3.70 9.56
N ASP A 14 1.64 2.37 9.54
CA ASP A 14 1.60 1.55 8.32
C ASP A 14 0.16 1.43 7.78
N THR A 15 -0.14 2.19 6.73
CA THR A 15 -1.46 2.24 6.10
C THR A 15 -1.43 1.77 4.65
N ILE A 16 -2.33 0.85 4.29
CA ILE A 16 -2.63 0.45 2.91
C ILE A 16 -4.01 0.97 2.51
N ILE A 17 -4.08 1.59 1.34
CA ILE A 17 -5.31 2.16 0.77
C ILE A 17 -5.53 1.56 -0.61
N LEU A 18 -6.67 0.90 -0.83
CA LEU A 18 -7.04 0.35 -2.12
C LEU A 18 -7.91 1.35 -2.88
N VAL A 19 -7.27 2.13 -3.75
CA VAL A 19 -7.95 3.10 -4.61
C VAL A 19 -8.14 2.53 -6.01
N ARG A 20 -9.28 2.84 -6.63
CA ARG A 20 -9.49 2.55 -8.05
C ARG A 20 -8.56 3.43 -8.88
N ALA A 21 -7.99 2.84 -9.92
CA ALA A 21 -7.02 3.50 -10.78
C ALA A 21 -7.71 4.44 -11.79
N GLU A 22 -8.42 5.44 -11.26
CA GLU A 22 -9.04 6.54 -11.99
C GLU A 22 -8.45 7.85 -11.46
N THR A 23 -8.07 8.77 -12.35
CA THR A 23 -7.40 10.04 -11.97
C THR A 23 -8.21 10.84 -10.96
N GLY A 24 -9.54 10.85 -11.09
CA GLY A 24 -10.43 11.53 -10.14
C GLY A 24 -10.42 10.91 -8.74
N ASP A 25 -10.28 9.59 -8.63
CA ASP A 25 -10.20 8.89 -7.34
C ASP A 25 -8.86 9.11 -6.65
N VAL A 26 -7.77 9.06 -7.42
CA VAL A 26 -6.42 9.32 -6.91
C VAL A 26 -6.27 10.79 -6.47
N ALA A 27 -6.83 11.74 -7.23
CA ALA A 27 -6.86 13.14 -6.84
C ALA A 27 -7.67 13.39 -5.56
N ARG A 28 -8.84 12.75 -5.42
CA ARG A 28 -9.64 12.80 -4.20
C ARG A 28 -8.91 12.21 -3.00
N LEU A 29 -8.20 11.09 -3.20
CA LEU A 29 -7.36 10.50 -2.16
C LEU A 29 -6.27 11.50 -1.71
N LYS A 30 -5.56 12.13 -2.65
CA LYS A 30 -4.55 13.14 -2.32
C LYS A 30 -5.13 14.30 -1.51
N GLN A 31 -6.30 14.81 -1.89
CA GLN A 31 -6.98 15.87 -1.14
C GLN A 31 -7.36 15.43 0.28
N LEU A 32 -7.89 14.21 0.45
CA LEU A 32 -8.23 13.66 1.77
C LEU A 32 -6.98 13.52 2.66
N LEU A 33 -5.89 13.05 2.08
CA LEU A 33 -4.58 12.91 2.72
C LEU A 33 -4.01 14.28 3.15
N ASP A 34 -4.14 15.31 2.31
CA ASP A 34 -3.72 16.67 2.65
C ASP A 34 -4.59 17.30 3.74
N MET A 35 -5.91 17.07 3.70
CA MET A 35 -6.84 17.49 4.75
C MET A 35 -6.53 16.82 6.08
N PHE A 36 -6.25 15.51 6.08
CA PHE A 36 -5.82 14.77 7.26
C PHE A 36 -4.53 15.34 7.86
N SER A 37 -3.52 15.56 7.02
CA SER A 37 -2.25 16.20 7.39
C SER A 37 -2.48 17.57 8.02
N SER A 38 -3.31 18.42 7.40
CA SER A 38 -3.64 19.75 7.91
C SER A 38 -4.42 19.72 9.23
N ALA A 39 -5.31 18.75 9.43
CA ALA A 39 -6.14 18.66 10.63
C ALA A 39 -5.39 18.08 11.83
N THR A 40 -4.47 17.14 11.59
CA THR A 40 -3.73 16.42 12.64
C THR A 40 -2.35 17.02 12.92
N GLY A 41 -1.79 17.79 11.98
CA GLY A 41 -0.40 18.24 12.01
C GLY A 41 0.61 17.14 11.64
N LEU A 42 0.16 15.93 11.31
CA LEU A 42 1.01 14.85 10.82
C LEU A 42 1.41 15.13 9.37
N LYS A 43 2.56 14.59 8.94
CA LYS A 43 3.01 14.68 7.55
C LYS A 43 3.03 13.30 6.91
N ILE A 44 2.46 13.22 5.72
CA ILE A 44 2.54 12.01 4.90
C ILE A 44 3.92 11.97 4.25
N ASN A 45 4.61 10.85 4.42
CA ASN A 45 5.91 10.62 3.81
C ASN A 45 5.74 9.95 2.46
N TYR A 46 5.60 10.75 1.40
CA TYR A 46 5.44 10.25 0.04
C TYR A 46 6.69 9.52 -0.48
N ASP A 47 7.89 9.88 0.00
CA ASP A 47 9.15 9.19 -0.36
C ASP A 47 9.23 7.76 0.21
N LYS A 48 8.60 7.50 1.36
CA LYS A 48 8.46 6.15 1.93
C LYS A 48 7.20 5.44 1.48
N SER A 49 6.28 6.15 0.85
CA SER A 49 5.03 5.59 0.34
C SER A 49 5.24 4.99 -1.04
N THR A 50 4.52 3.91 -1.31
CA THR A 50 4.64 3.17 -2.57
C THR A 50 3.28 2.99 -3.20
N ILE A 51 3.17 3.26 -4.51
CA ILE A 51 2.02 2.91 -5.32
C ILE A 51 2.30 1.59 -6.06
N ILE A 52 1.38 0.64 -5.95
CA ILE A 52 1.47 -0.66 -6.62
C ILE A 52 0.38 -0.72 -7.69
N PRO A 53 0.72 -0.78 -8.99
CA PRO A 53 -0.28 -0.95 -10.02
C PRO A 53 -0.88 -2.36 -9.96
N MET A 54 -2.20 -2.45 -10.00
CA MET A 54 -2.93 -3.72 -10.09
C MET A 54 -3.77 -3.73 -11.37
N HIS A 55 -3.44 -4.63 -12.29
CA HIS A 55 -4.14 -4.78 -13.57
C HIS A 55 -4.28 -3.48 -14.39
N LEU A 56 -3.24 -2.63 -14.34
CA LEU A 56 -3.19 -1.40 -15.12
C LEU A 56 -2.51 -1.61 -16.48
N PRO A 57 -2.95 -0.93 -17.55
CA PRO A 57 -2.20 -0.85 -18.80
C PRO A 57 -0.81 -0.24 -18.58
N GLU A 58 0.14 -0.61 -19.44
CA GLU A 58 1.47 -0.03 -19.44
C GLU A 58 1.40 1.51 -19.65
N GLY A 59 2.19 2.26 -18.88
CA GLY A 59 2.20 3.74 -18.90
C GLY A 59 1.05 4.43 -18.16
N ALA A 60 -0.05 3.74 -17.83
CA ALA A 60 -1.19 4.38 -17.14
C ALA A 60 -0.83 4.88 -15.72
N ILE A 61 0.19 4.28 -15.09
CA ILE A 61 0.65 4.65 -13.75
C ILE A 61 1.27 6.05 -13.67
N GLU A 62 1.84 6.56 -14.78
CA GLU A 62 2.49 7.87 -14.81
C GLU A 62 1.53 9.01 -14.43
N ASN A 63 0.26 8.87 -14.83
CA ASN A 63 -0.81 9.80 -14.46
C ASN A 63 -1.03 9.90 -12.94
N PHE A 64 -0.78 8.82 -12.21
CA PHE A 64 -0.98 8.77 -10.76
C PHE A 64 0.27 9.21 -9.99
N LEU A 65 1.46 8.96 -10.56
CA LEU A 65 2.73 9.42 -9.99
C LEU A 65 2.80 10.94 -9.94
N GLY A 66 2.28 11.63 -10.95
CA GLY A 66 2.19 13.10 -10.94
C GLY A 66 1.25 13.68 -9.86
N VAL A 67 0.37 12.86 -9.28
CA VAL A 67 -0.60 13.29 -8.26
C VAL A 67 -0.11 13.00 -6.85
N LEU A 68 0.37 11.77 -6.61
CA LEU A 68 0.79 11.32 -5.28
C LEU A 68 2.30 11.49 -5.03
N ASN A 69 3.13 11.56 -6.09
CA ASN A 69 4.59 11.61 -5.97
C ASN A 69 5.20 10.46 -5.12
N CYS A 70 4.56 9.30 -5.10
CA CYS A 70 5.06 8.10 -4.43
C CYS A 70 6.05 7.33 -5.31
N ASN A 71 6.84 6.43 -4.70
CA ASN A 71 7.61 5.45 -5.45
C ASN A 71 6.71 4.39 -6.10
N VAL A 72 7.10 3.86 -7.25
CA VAL A 72 6.42 2.70 -7.86
C VAL A 72 6.96 1.42 -7.24
N GLY A 73 6.05 0.56 -6.78
CA GLY A 73 6.37 -0.77 -6.28
C GLY A 73 5.77 -1.88 -7.13
N SER A 74 6.08 -3.12 -6.74
CA SER A 74 5.53 -4.34 -7.33
C SER A 74 5.33 -5.40 -6.26
N PHE A 75 4.50 -6.40 -6.56
CA PHE A 75 4.36 -7.57 -5.69
C PHE A 75 5.52 -8.56 -5.92
N PRO A 76 5.91 -9.34 -4.89
CA PRO A 76 5.43 -9.28 -3.51
C PRO A 76 6.02 -8.08 -2.73
N GLN A 77 5.20 -7.46 -1.87
CA GLN A 77 5.59 -6.31 -1.05
C GLN A 77 5.47 -6.65 0.44
N THR A 78 6.31 -6.08 1.29
CA THR A 78 6.23 -6.32 2.74
C THR A 78 5.23 -5.37 3.41
N TYR A 79 4.33 -5.91 4.24
CA TYR A 79 3.48 -5.14 5.16
C TYR A 79 3.57 -5.78 6.55
N LEU A 80 4.00 -5.01 7.56
CA LEU A 80 4.22 -5.51 8.94
C LEU A 80 5.14 -6.73 9.03
N GLY A 81 6.12 -6.84 8.13
CA GLY A 81 7.02 -7.99 8.05
C GLY A 81 6.44 -9.22 7.36
N LEU A 82 5.20 -9.17 6.88
CA LEU A 82 4.55 -10.24 6.13
C LEU A 82 4.57 -9.97 4.62
N PRO A 83 4.74 -11.01 3.78
CA PRO A 83 4.65 -10.87 2.34
C PRO A 83 3.20 -10.64 1.92
N LEU A 84 2.94 -9.48 1.33
CA LEU A 84 1.72 -9.13 0.62
C LEU A 84 1.87 -9.54 -0.84
N SER A 85 0.84 -10.19 -1.39
CA SER A 85 0.82 -10.66 -2.77
C SER A 85 -0.55 -10.46 -3.39
N ASN A 86 -0.56 -10.26 -4.71
CA ASN A 86 -1.75 -10.27 -5.54
C ASN A 86 -2.24 -11.68 -5.90
N VAL A 87 -1.51 -12.73 -5.49
CA VAL A 87 -1.89 -14.12 -5.66
C VAL A 87 -1.86 -14.85 -4.33
N LYS A 88 -2.49 -16.03 -4.27
CA LYS A 88 -2.42 -16.89 -3.10
C LYS A 88 -0.97 -17.36 -2.90
N LEU A 89 -0.37 -16.95 -1.79
CA LEU A 89 0.98 -17.37 -1.44
C LEU A 89 1.01 -18.84 -0.98
N PRO A 90 1.98 -19.65 -1.45
CA PRO A 90 2.20 -20.97 -0.90
C PRO A 90 2.79 -20.88 0.52
N LEU A 91 2.56 -21.92 1.34
CA LEU A 91 3.09 -21.98 2.70
C LEU A 91 4.63 -21.83 2.75
N SER A 92 5.33 -22.29 1.71
CA SER A 92 6.78 -22.16 1.60
C SER A 92 7.27 -20.71 1.59
N THR A 93 6.45 -19.74 1.13
CA THR A 93 6.80 -18.31 1.18
C THR A 93 6.94 -17.81 2.62
N PHE A 94 6.26 -18.47 3.57
CA PHE A 94 6.33 -18.13 5.00
C PHE A 94 7.46 -18.86 5.74
N ALA A 95 8.20 -19.76 5.08
CA ALA A 95 9.29 -20.50 5.72
C ALA A 95 10.34 -19.61 6.43
N PRO A 96 10.76 -18.45 5.88
CA PRO A 96 11.66 -17.55 6.59
C PRO A 96 11.09 -16.97 7.89
N LEU A 97 9.77 -16.75 7.93
CA LEU A 97 9.05 -16.24 9.10
C LEU A 97 8.92 -17.33 10.17
N ILE A 98 8.55 -18.55 9.76
CA ILE A 98 8.47 -19.72 10.64
C ILE A 98 9.83 -19.94 11.31
N ALA A 99 10.91 -19.98 10.52
CA ALA A 99 12.27 -20.15 11.05
C ALA A 99 12.74 -18.99 11.94
N LYS A 100 12.09 -17.82 11.88
CA LYS A 100 12.37 -16.69 12.79
C LYS A 100 11.64 -16.86 14.12
N VAL A 101 10.39 -17.32 14.08
CA VAL A 101 9.60 -17.64 15.28
C VAL A 101 10.22 -18.83 16.03
N ASP A 102 10.57 -19.90 15.33
CA ASP A 102 11.21 -21.08 15.94
C ASP A 102 12.51 -20.72 16.67
N ARG A 103 13.27 -19.75 16.16
CA ARG A 103 14.49 -19.26 16.82
C ARG A 103 14.21 -18.41 18.06
N LEU A 104 13.03 -17.79 18.15
CA LEU A 104 12.63 -16.98 19.31
C LEU A 104 12.04 -17.85 20.43
N GLU A 105 11.47 -19.01 20.13
CA GLU A 105 10.96 -19.96 21.14
C GLU A 105 12.05 -20.83 21.80
N VAL A 106 13.28 -20.80 21.27
CA VAL A 106 14.43 -21.54 21.81
C VAL A 106 15.33 -20.65 22.71
N LEU A 107 14.88 -19.43 23.00
CA LEU A 107 15.45 -18.52 24.01
C LEU A 107 14.53 -18.45 25.24
#